data_AF-A0A3G9D1G9-F1
#
_entry.id   AF-A0A3G9D1G9-F1
#
_cell.length_a   1.000
_cell.length_b   1.000
_cell.length_c   1.000
_cell.angle_alpha   90.00
_cell.angle_beta   90.00
_cell.angle_gamma   90.00
#
_symmetry.space_group_name_H-M   'P 1'
#
loop_
_entity.id
_entity.type
_entity.pdbx_description
1 polymer ?
#
loop_
_entity_poly.entity_id
_entity_poly.type
_entity_poly.pdbx_seq_one_letter_code
_entity_poly.pdbx_strand_id
1 'polypeptide(L)'
;MREYKGQISAEFVILAGFILVVAIIIASQSGSSLELDQVMSAAKTGTIEASNDLAYNGTGNLIRFQNITFKDGKITITVYSKKRLTDDEKNYIKRKVLESIGEALGKQVTGDTVKGRYNYTVEVVNVT
;
A
#
# COMPACT_ATOMS: atom_id res chain seq x y z
N MET A 1 30.06 -3.49 54.53
CA MET A 1 29.14 -3.88 53.44
C MET A 1 29.36 -2.89 52.31
N ARG A 2 29.83 -3.35 51.14
CA ARG A 2 30.14 -2.46 50.01
C ARG A 2 28.83 -1.96 49.40
N GLU A 3 28.52 -0.68 49.59
CA GLU A 3 27.50 0.01 48.80
C GLU A 3 28.00 0.14 47.37
N TYR A 4 27.76 -0.88 46.53
CA TYR A 4 27.72 -0.68 45.08
C TYR A 4 26.41 0.04 44.76
N LYS A 5 26.35 1.34 45.08
CA LYS A 5 25.34 2.23 44.50
C LYS A 5 25.69 2.36 43.02
N GLY A 6 24.94 1.64 42.19
CA GLY A 6 25.00 1.71 40.74
C GLY A 6 24.67 3.12 40.27
N GLN A 7 25.65 4.01 40.31
CA GLN A 7 25.57 5.30 39.68
C GLN A 7 25.73 5.04 38.19
N ILE A 8 24.61 4.92 37.48
CA ILE A 8 24.63 4.95 36.02
C ILE A 8 25.41 6.20 35.64
N SER A 9 26.60 6.02 35.05
CA SER A 9 27.44 7.13 34.64
C SER A 9 26.61 8.05 33.73
N ALA A 10 26.73 9.36 33.91
CA ALA A 10 26.12 10.33 32.99
C ALA A 10 26.49 10.02 31.53
N GLU A 11 27.67 9.45 31.29
CA GLU A 11 28.14 9.00 29.98
C GLU A 11 27.28 7.86 29.43
N PHE A 12 26.84 6.91 30.26
CA PHE A 12 25.95 5.83 29.83
C PHE A 12 24.58 6.37 29.42
N VAL A 13 24.04 7.33 30.16
CA VAL A 13 22.76 7.98 29.81
C VAL A 13 22.89 8.74 28.48
N ILE A 14 23.99 9.45 28.27
CA ILE A 14 24.26 10.16 27.02
C ILE A 14 24.43 9.19 25.85
N LEU A 15 25.18 8.10 26.03
CA LEU A 15 25.37 7.07 25.00
C LEU A 15 24.06 6.36 24.63
N ALA A 16 23.30 5.93 25.64
CA ALA A 16 22.00 5.30 25.42
C ALA A 16 21.01 6.26 24.73
N GLY A 17 20.98 7.52 25.14
CA GLY A 17 20.15 8.56 24.51
C GLY A 17 20.55 8.82 23.06
N PHE A 18 21.85 8.89 22.77
CA PHE A 18 22.36 9.08 21.41
C PHE A 18 21.99 7.90 20.49
N ILE A 19 22.17 6.66 20.96
CA ILE A 19 21.79 5.45 20.22
C ILE A 19 20.28 5.45 19.94
N LEU A 20 19.46 5.84 20.93
CA LEU A 20 18.01 5.91 20.77
C LEU A 20 17.60 6.93 19.68
N VAL A 21 18.21 8.11 19.69
CA VAL A 21 17.94 9.15 18.69
C VAL A 21 18.31 8.67 17.29
N VAL A 22 19.48 8.05 17.12
CA VAL A 22 19.91 7.47 15.84
C VAL A 22 18.93 6.39 15.37
N ALA A 23 18.49 5.51 16.27
CA ALA A 23 17.52 4.46 15.96
C ALA A 23 16.17 5.04 15.49
N ILE A 24 15.67 6.10 16.14
CA ILE A 24 14.42 6.77 15.74
C ILE A 24 14.56 7.40 14.34
N ILE A 25 15.68 8.06 14.06
CA ILE A 25 15.92 8.69 12.75
C ILE A 25 15.89 7.62 11.64
N ILE A 26 16.57 6.49 11.83
CA ILE A 26 16.60 5.41 10.85
C ILE A 26 15.21 4.79 10.68
N ALA A 27 14.51 4.51 11.78
CA ALA A 27 13.16 3.94 11.76
C ALA A 27 12.16 4.84 11.01
N SER A 28 12.27 6.17 11.19
CA SER A 28 11.39 7.15 10.54
C SER A 28 11.52 7.15 9.01
N GLN A 29 12.70 6.85 8.48
CA GLN A 29 12.92 6.78 7.03
C GLN A 29 12.41 5.46 6.45
N SER A 30 12.70 4.33 7.10
CA SER A 30 12.33 2.99 6.62
C SER A 30 10.82 2.73 6.58
N GLY A 31 10.04 3.32 7.49
CA GLY A 31 8.57 3.16 7.49
C GLY A 31 7.89 3.68 6.21
N SER A 32 8.55 4.61 5.52
CA SER A 32 8.05 5.23 4.28
C SER A 32 7.94 4.24 3.12
N SER A 33 8.97 3.42 2.93
CA SER A 33 9.03 2.46 1.83
C SER A 33 8.12 1.27 2.12
N LEU A 34 8.03 0.86 3.39
CA LEU A 34 7.21 -0.28 3.79
C LEU A 34 5.72 -0.07 3.50
N GLU A 35 5.17 1.12 3.81
CA GLU A 35 3.76 1.40 3.52
C GLU A 35 3.49 1.37 2.01
N LEU A 36 4.37 1.98 1.20
CA LEU A 36 4.19 2.01 -0.25
C LEU A 36 4.23 0.59 -0.83
N ASP A 37 5.16 -0.25 -0.39
CA ASP A 37 5.27 -1.64 -0.84
C ASP A 37 4.01 -2.45 -0.48
N GLN A 38 3.46 -2.24 0.72
CA GLN A 38 2.19 -2.85 1.15
C GLN A 38 1.03 -2.40 0.26
N VAL A 39 0.92 -1.10 -0.02
CA VAL A 39 -0.12 -0.53 -0.87
C VAL A 39 -0.02 -1.06 -2.29
N MET A 40 1.18 -1.11 -2.86
CA MET A 40 1.41 -1.58 -4.22
C MET A 40 1.14 -3.09 -4.35
N SER A 41 1.52 -3.87 -3.34
CA SER A 41 1.19 -5.30 -3.26
C SER A 41 -0.31 -5.53 -3.16
N ALA A 42 -1.00 -4.84 -2.24
CA ALA A 42 -2.44 -4.92 -2.06
C ALA A 42 -3.18 -4.50 -3.34
N ALA A 43 -2.76 -3.42 -3.99
CA ALA A 43 -3.36 -2.96 -5.23
C ALA A 43 -3.23 -3.98 -6.37
N LYS A 44 -2.08 -4.66 -6.46
CA LYS A 44 -1.86 -5.75 -7.41
C LYS A 44 -2.78 -6.93 -7.11
N THR A 45 -2.87 -7.36 -5.84
CA THR A 45 -3.74 -8.46 -5.41
C THR A 45 -5.21 -8.15 -5.69
N GLY A 46 -5.71 -6.99 -5.26
CA GLY A 46 -7.08 -6.56 -5.52
C GLY A 46 -7.39 -6.45 -7.01
N THR A 47 -6.41 -6.09 -7.86
CA THR A 47 -6.60 -6.11 -9.31
C THR A 47 -6.75 -7.53 -9.84
N ILE A 48 -5.90 -8.45 -9.40
CA ILE A 48 -5.94 -9.86 -9.84
C ILE A 48 -7.25 -10.50 -9.41
N GLU A 49 -7.68 -10.30 -8.17
CA GLU A 49 -8.95 -10.79 -7.64
C GLU A 49 -10.13 -10.23 -8.44
N ALA A 50 -10.20 -8.90 -8.62
CA ALA A 50 -11.28 -8.29 -9.39
C ALA A 50 -11.28 -8.74 -10.87
N SER A 51 -10.10 -8.91 -11.46
CA SER A 51 -9.95 -9.40 -12.84
C SER A 51 -10.45 -10.83 -12.97
N ASN A 52 -10.14 -11.70 -12.00
CA ASN A 52 -10.62 -13.07 -11.95
C ASN A 52 -12.14 -13.10 -11.74
N ASP A 53 -12.66 -12.31 -10.80
CA ASP A 53 -14.10 -12.23 -10.54
C ASP A 53 -14.89 -11.82 -11.78
N LEU A 54 -14.41 -10.82 -12.52
CA LEU A 54 -15.01 -10.41 -13.80
C LEU A 54 -14.89 -11.48 -14.88
N ALA A 55 -13.77 -12.20 -14.93
CA ALA A 55 -13.56 -13.27 -15.90
C ALA A 55 -14.47 -14.49 -15.63
N TYR A 56 -14.70 -14.85 -14.36
CA TYR A 56 -15.48 -16.03 -13.97
C TYR A 56 -16.98 -15.75 -13.83
N ASN A 57 -17.36 -14.61 -13.23
CA ASN A 57 -18.74 -14.32 -12.84
C ASN A 57 -19.39 -13.20 -13.67
N GLY A 58 -18.61 -12.50 -14.50
CA GLY A 58 -19.06 -11.36 -15.29
C GLY A 58 -19.14 -11.67 -16.79
N THR A 59 -18.13 -11.21 -17.53
CA THR A 59 -18.17 -11.09 -19.00
C THR A 59 -17.56 -12.25 -19.75
N GLY A 60 -16.94 -13.22 -19.06
CA GLY A 60 -16.15 -14.29 -19.70
C GLY A 60 -14.90 -13.76 -20.43
N ASN A 61 -14.58 -12.48 -20.24
CA ASN A 61 -13.42 -11.81 -20.84
C ASN A 61 -12.23 -12.02 -19.91
N LEU A 62 -11.15 -12.60 -20.44
CA LEU A 62 -9.95 -12.79 -19.66
C LEU A 62 -9.23 -11.45 -19.49
N ILE A 63 -9.23 -10.93 -18.26
CA ILE A 63 -8.50 -9.71 -17.88
C ILE A 63 -7.19 -10.13 -17.23
N ARG A 64 -6.07 -9.59 -17.73
CA ARG A 64 -4.72 -9.85 -17.21
C ARG A 64 -4.12 -8.57 -16.67
N PHE A 65 -3.63 -8.63 -15.44
CA PHE A 65 -2.76 -7.59 -14.89
C PHE A 65 -1.50 -7.45 -15.76
N GLN A 66 -1.13 -6.22 -16.14
CA GLN A 66 0.15 -5.95 -16.79
C GLN A 66 1.10 -5.19 -15.87
N ASN A 67 0.69 -4.01 -15.42
CA ASN A 67 1.57 -3.11 -14.73
C ASN A 67 0.82 -2.26 -13.70
N ILE A 68 1.56 -1.79 -12.71
CA ILE A 68 1.09 -0.84 -11.71
C ILE A 68 2.15 0.24 -11.53
N THR A 69 1.71 1.49 -11.51
CA THR A 69 2.60 2.64 -11.30
C THR A 69 2.01 3.53 -10.21
N PHE A 70 2.89 4.16 -9.46
CA PHE A 70 2.53 5.09 -8.41
C PHE A 70 3.17 6.45 -8.68
N LYS A 71 2.36 7.51 -8.58
CA LYS A 71 2.83 8.89 -8.66
C LYS A 71 1.94 9.78 -7.80
N ASP A 72 2.54 10.44 -6.81
CA ASP A 72 1.89 11.46 -5.97
C ASP A 72 0.52 11.05 -5.40
N GLY A 73 0.41 9.83 -4.84
CA GLY A 73 -0.84 9.31 -4.29
C GLY A 73 -1.79 8.69 -5.33
N LYS A 74 -1.50 8.81 -6.63
CA LYS A 74 -2.29 8.16 -7.69
C LYS A 74 -1.63 6.84 -8.09
N ILE A 75 -2.41 5.77 -7.99
CA ILE A 75 -2.05 4.42 -8.43
C ILE A 75 -2.71 4.19 -9.79
N THR A 76 -1.90 4.02 -10.82
CA THR A 76 -2.38 3.72 -12.18
C THR A 76 -2.13 2.26 -12.50
N ILE A 77 -3.20 1.53 -12.76
CA ILE A 77 -3.21 0.09 -12.97
C ILE A 77 -3.50 -0.17 -14.44
N THR A 78 -2.59 -0.86 -15.12
CA THR A 78 -2.76 -1.24 -16.51
C THR A 78 -3.18 -2.70 -16.59
N VAL A 79 -4.33 -2.94 -17.21
CA VAL A 79 -4.88 -4.29 -17.44
C VAL A 79 -5.07 -4.53 -18.92
N TYR A 80 -4.72 -5.73 -19.35
CA TYR A 80 -4.98 -6.23 -20.68
C TYR A 80 -6.27 -7.04 -20.73
N SER A 81 -7.07 -6.82 -21.75
CA SER A 81 -8.21 -7.69 -22.05
C SER A 81 -8.48 -7.71 -23.54
N LYS A 82 -8.96 -8.85 -24.06
CA LYS A 82 -9.23 -9.00 -25.51
C LYS A 82 -10.33 -8.06 -26.01
N LYS A 83 -11.28 -7.74 -25.13
CA LYS A 83 -12.32 -6.74 -25.37
C LYS A 83 -12.10 -5.56 -24.46
N ARG A 84 -12.45 -4.37 -24.95
CA ARG A 84 -12.41 -3.14 -24.16
C ARG A 84 -13.33 -3.26 -22.94
N LEU A 85 -12.81 -2.91 -21.77
CA LEU A 85 -13.59 -2.89 -20.54
C LEU A 85 -14.58 -1.73 -20.53
N THR A 86 -15.80 -2.01 -20.06
CA THR A 86 -16.80 -0.97 -19.76
C THR A 86 -16.38 -0.15 -18.56
N ASP A 87 -16.99 1.01 -18.36
CA ASP A 87 -16.67 1.84 -17.21
C ASP A 87 -17.15 1.21 -15.90
N ASP A 88 -18.22 0.41 -15.93
CA ASP A 88 -18.66 -0.38 -14.77
C ASP A 88 -17.63 -1.44 -14.37
N GLU A 89 -17.03 -2.15 -15.35
CA GLU A 89 -15.98 -3.14 -15.10
C GLU A 89 -14.72 -2.46 -14.51
N LYS A 90 -14.31 -1.31 -15.05
CA LYS A 90 -13.19 -0.53 -14.51
C LYS A 90 -13.48 -0.02 -13.10
N ASN A 91 -14.68 0.49 -12.86
CA ASN A 91 -15.10 0.96 -11.54
C ASN A 91 -15.16 -0.18 -10.51
N TYR A 92 -15.57 -1.37 -10.94
CA TYR A 92 -15.52 -2.56 -10.11
C TYR A 92 -14.09 -2.90 -9.70
N ILE A 93 -13.15 -2.97 -10.67
CA ILE A 93 -11.72 -3.20 -10.38
C ILE A 93 -11.18 -2.12 -9.46
N LYS A 94 -11.44 -0.85 -9.76
CA LYS A 94 -11.01 0.31 -8.95
C LYS A 94 -11.47 0.17 -7.51
N ARG A 95 -12.75 -0.14 -7.27
CA ARG A 95 -13.31 -0.30 -5.92
C ARG A 95 -12.66 -1.46 -5.18
N LYS A 96 -12.53 -2.63 -5.82
CA LYS A 96 -11.88 -3.81 -5.22
C LYS A 96 -10.42 -3.55 -4.83
N VAL A 97 -9.70 -2.82 -5.68
CA VAL A 97 -8.34 -2.37 -5.37
C VAL A 97 -8.33 -1.44 -4.16
N LEU A 98 -9.22 -0.44 -4.10
CA LEU A 98 -9.32 0.47 -2.95
C LEU A 98 -9.66 -0.28 -1.66
N GLU A 99 -10.58 -1.25 -1.72
CA GLU A 99 -10.92 -2.14 -0.60
C GLU A 99 -9.68 -2.90 -0.11
N SER A 100 -8.94 -3.53 -1.01
CA SER A 100 -7.71 -4.28 -0.67
C SER A 100 -6.62 -3.39 -0.06
N ILE A 101 -6.43 -2.17 -0.58
CA ILE A 101 -5.51 -1.19 0.00
C ILE A 101 -5.98 -0.77 1.40
N GLY A 102 -7.29 -0.52 1.57
CA GLY A 102 -7.88 -0.19 2.86
C GLY A 102 -7.63 -1.28 3.89
N GLU A 103 -7.86 -2.54 3.54
CA GLU A 103 -7.59 -3.69 4.40
C GLU A 103 -6.10 -3.80 4.79
N ALA A 104 -5.20 -3.66 3.82
CA ALA A 104 -3.76 -3.73 4.06
C ALA A 104 -3.26 -2.64 5.03
N LEU A 105 -3.88 -1.45 5.00
CA LEU A 105 -3.53 -0.33 5.87
C LEU A 105 -4.35 -0.28 7.17
N GLY A 106 -5.38 -1.12 7.32
CA GLY A 106 -6.35 -1.01 8.40
C GLY A 106 -7.14 0.30 8.35
N LYS A 107 -7.51 0.77 7.15
CA LYS A 107 -8.18 2.04 6.88
C LYS A 107 -9.48 1.82 6.12
N GLN A 108 -10.48 2.67 6.38
CA GLN A 108 -11.72 2.65 5.62
C GLN A 108 -11.58 3.38 4.29
N VAL A 109 -12.21 2.83 3.25
CA VAL A 109 -12.36 3.50 1.95
C VAL A 109 -13.41 4.60 2.08
N THR A 110 -13.07 5.82 1.68
CA THR A 110 -14.00 6.97 1.68
C THR A 110 -14.14 7.50 0.26
N GLY A 111 -15.29 7.23 -0.37
CA GLY A 111 -15.52 7.54 -1.78
C GLY A 111 -14.50 6.80 -2.66
N ASP A 112 -13.71 7.57 -3.41
CA ASP A 112 -12.69 7.05 -4.32
C ASP A 112 -11.26 7.08 -3.74
N THR A 113 -11.15 7.15 -2.40
CA THR A 113 -9.87 7.38 -1.73
C THR A 113 -9.65 6.49 -0.52
N VAL A 114 -8.38 6.16 -0.25
CA VAL A 114 -7.93 5.55 1.01
C VAL A 114 -6.86 6.44 1.64
N LYS A 115 -7.03 6.81 2.92
CA LYS A 115 -6.08 7.65 3.64
C LYS A 115 -4.97 6.83 4.30
N GLY A 116 -3.75 6.96 3.81
CA GLY A 116 -2.52 6.52 4.50
C GLY A 116 -1.54 7.69 4.62
N ARG A 117 -0.27 7.45 4.29
CA ARG A 117 0.74 8.51 4.10
C ARG A 117 0.34 9.46 2.97
N TYR A 118 -0.27 8.93 1.91
CA TYR A 118 -0.91 9.70 0.84
C TYR A 118 -2.41 9.47 0.87
N ASN A 119 -3.16 10.35 0.19
CA ASN A 119 -4.54 10.06 -0.18
C ASN A 119 -4.52 9.21 -1.45
N TYR A 120 -4.53 7.89 -1.26
CA TYR A 120 -4.42 6.95 -2.37
C TYR A 120 -5.67 6.97 -3.23
N THR A 121 -5.48 7.14 -4.53
CA THR A 121 -6.53 7.06 -5.55
C THR A 121 -6.14 6.03 -6.59
N VAL A 122 -7.12 5.44 -7.27
CA VAL A 122 -6.88 4.37 -8.24
C VAL A 122 -7.48 4.75 -9.59
N GLU A 123 -6.70 4.56 -10.65
CA GLU A 123 -7.14 4.65 -12.04
C GLU A 123 -6.83 3.34 -12.76
N VAL A 124 -7.81 2.83 -13.52
CA VAL A 124 -7.68 1.60 -14.30
C VAL A 124 -7.61 1.94 -15.78
N VAL A 125 -6.46 1.66 -16.39
CA VAL A 125 -6.23 1.82 -17.82
C VAL A 125 -6.34 0.45 -18.47
N ASN A 126 -7.25 0.34 -19.44
CA ASN A 126 -7.41 -0.88 -20.21
C ASN A 126 -6.68 -0.78 -21.55
N VAL A 127 -5.78 -1.72 -21.78
CA VAL A 127 -5.12 -1.93 -23.07
C VAL A 127 -5.73 -3.17 -23.74
N THR A 128 -5.92 -3.10 -25.06
CA THR A 128 -6.53 -4.15 -25.88
C THR A 128 -5.53 -4.70 -26.87
#